data_AF-A0A5B8MRL0-F1
#
_entry.id   AF-A0A5B8MRL0-F1
#
_cell.length_a   1.000
_cell.length_b   1.000
_cell.length_c   1.000
_cell.angle_alpha   90.00
_cell.angle_beta   90.00
_cell.angle_gamma   90.00
#
_symmetry.space_group_name_H-M   'P 1'
#
loop_
_entity.id
_entity.type
_entity.pdbx_description
1 polymer ?
#
loop_
_entity_poly.entity_id
_entity_poly.type
_entity_poly.pdbx_seq_one_letter_code
_entity_poly.pdbx_strand_id
1 'polypeptide(L)'
;MSQLGAKCWQARTNNGCLPTCSPKGSGQTKRWREREVCRYVVCRAGASGKGESVRAASVSDMSSSPSPVDAGNGAGARPLFESSGTDCVHRAERKGRPKITDSLTTPIVQTSTYWFKDTEELIEYQEGRYKSYEYGRYGNPTVRVCEEKIAELEKAEECLVSSSGMNTATTMLLALVPQHGHIVTTTDCYRRTRQFIQTFLGTKMNVTATVLDPSDLEGLEKALTENEVTLYFSESPTNPYLRCIDIPTVSKLCRDNGALCVVDGTFATPVNQKPLELGADLVISSGTKYMAGHNDVLCGYIAGSKEVVDQVKHMQNILGGVMDPHAAYLLLRGMKTLELRIARQNENGMRLAQALEAHPKVKVVHYPGLASHPDHENAKNQMRGYGGVVSFEVDGDLWQTAKVIDSVKLPYIAPSLGGVESLIEQPTVVSYWDQGPEQRAKIGIKDSLIRYACGIENFEDLWEDLSQALDTV
;
A
#
# COMPACT_ATOMS: atom_id res chain seq x y z
N MET A 1 40.06 21.68 23.51
CA MET A 1 39.47 22.94 24.05
C MET A 1 38.35 23.31 23.08
N SER A 2 37.06 23.39 23.38
CA SER A 2 36.30 23.42 24.62
C SER A 2 34.85 23.01 24.34
N GLN A 3 34.38 22.01 25.09
CA GLN A 3 33.04 21.80 25.67
C GLN A 3 31.78 21.73 24.78
N LEU A 4 31.39 20.47 24.55
CA LEU A 4 30.03 19.97 24.38
C LEU A 4 29.19 20.21 25.66
N GLY A 5 27.98 20.76 25.51
CA GLY A 5 26.96 20.84 26.55
C GLY A 5 25.82 19.86 26.29
N ALA A 6 25.90 18.65 26.83
CA ALA A 6 24.80 17.68 26.83
C ALA A 6 23.91 17.92 28.07
N LYS A 7 22.65 18.31 27.86
CA LYS A 7 21.64 18.38 28.93
C LYS A 7 21.03 16.99 29.13
N CYS A 8 21.34 16.38 30.28
CA CYS A 8 20.70 15.17 30.79
C CYS A 8 19.29 15.50 31.29
N TRP A 9 18.28 14.79 30.77
CA TRP A 9 16.96 14.69 31.39
C TRP A 9 16.98 13.57 32.43
N GLN A 10 16.79 13.92 33.70
CA GLN A 10 16.58 12.97 34.80
C GLN A 10 15.12 12.51 34.81
N ALA A 11 14.88 11.23 34.49
CA ALA A 11 13.63 10.55 34.82
C ALA A 11 13.81 9.81 36.16
N ARG A 12 13.05 10.24 37.18
CA ARG A 12 12.87 9.50 38.43
C ARG A 12 12.02 8.25 38.15
N THR A 13 12.50 7.08 38.53
CA THR A 13 11.66 5.89 38.72
C THR A 13 11.92 5.34 40.11
N ASN A 14 10.83 5.17 40.88
CA ASN A 14 10.82 4.62 42.22
C ASN A 14 10.70 3.09 42.15
N ASN A 15 11.56 2.42 42.92
CA ASN A 15 11.40 1.14 43.62
C ASN A 15 10.96 -0.12 42.86
N GLY A 16 11.83 -1.14 42.87
CA GLY A 16 11.44 -2.53 42.64
C GLY A 16 12.61 -3.48 42.38
N CYS A 17 13.26 -3.92 43.47
CA CYS A 17 14.30 -4.94 43.62
C CYS A 17 14.54 -5.97 42.48
N LEU A 18 15.80 -6.07 42.03
CA LEU A 18 16.40 -7.25 41.41
C LEU A 18 17.72 -7.60 42.13
N PRO A 19 18.00 -8.86 42.47
CA PRO A 19 19.31 -9.26 42.95
C PRO A 19 20.25 -9.57 41.78
N THR A 20 21.46 -9.03 41.87
CA THR A 20 22.59 -9.28 40.96
C THR A 20 23.34 -10.56 41.37
N CYS A 21 23.66 -11.43 40.42
CA CYS A 21 24.65 -12.49 40.60
C CYS A 21 25.85 -12.25 39.67
N SER A 22 27.00 -12.04 40.28
CA SER A 22 28.34 -12.02 39.67
C SER A 22 28.89 -13.45 39.52
N PRO A 23 29.66 -13.79 38.47
CA PRO A 23 30.44 -15.01 38.44
C PRO A 23 31.92 -14.73 38.78
N LYS A 24 32.44 -15.41 39.82
CA LYS A 24 33.88 -15.64 40.05
C LYS A 24 34.12 -17.08 40.45
N GLY A 25 35.17 -17.68 39.89
CA GLY A 25 35.86 -18.88 40.38
C GLY A 25 35.35 -20.20 39.79
N SER A 26 36.04 -20.80 38.82
CA SER A 26 37.28 -21.60 38.93
C SER A 26 37.04 -23.09 39.27
N GLY A 27 37.12 -23.92 38.23
CA GLY A 27 37.75 -25.26 38.21
C GLY A 27 37.25 -26.34 39.17
N GLN A 28 36.62 -27.39 38.64
CA GLN A 28 37.22 -28.74 38.55
C GLN A 28 36.27 -29.73 37.87
N THR A 29 36.90 -30.65 37.15
CA THR A 29 36.37 -31.72 36.32
C THR A 29 35.61 -32.79 37.11
N LYS A 30 34.49 -33.31 36.56
CA LYS A 30 34.06 -34.72 36.74
C LYS A 30 32.96 -35.16 35.76
N ARG A 31 33.34 -36.13 34.93
CA ARG A 31 32.59 -37.21 34.25
C ARG A 31 31.08 -37.05 34.01
N TRP A 32 30.75 -37.10 32.71
CA TRP A 32 29.46 -37.46 32.15
C TRP A 32 29.02 -38.88 32.57
N ARG A 33 27.79 -38.98 33.09
CA ARG A 33 26.95 -40.18 33.02
C ARG A 33 25.49 -39.78 32.80
N GLU A 34 25.01 -40.18 31.63
CA GLU A 34 23.68 -40.67 31.25
C GLU A 34 22.47 -40.58 32.22
N ARG A 35 21.34 -40.25 31.57
CA ARG A 35 19.91 -40.52 31.85
C ARG A 35 19.19 -39.50 32.72
N GLU A 36 18.26 -38.78 32.09
CA GLU A 36 16.85 -38.87 32.47
C GLU A 36 15.91 -38.49 31.30
N VAL A 37 14.98 -39.40 31.05
CA VAL A 37 13.92 -39.33 30.06
C VAL A 37 12.71 -38.72 30.77
N CYS A 38 12.29 -37.52 30.40
CA CYS A 38 11.02 -36.97 30.87
C CYS A 38 9.87 -37.61 30.07
N ARG A 39 9.16 -38.53 30.73
CA ARG A 39 7.89 -39.11 30.28
C ARG A 39 6.77 -38.07 30.43
N TYR A 40 6.06 -37.76 29.35
CA TYR A 40 4.75 -37.10 29.42
C TYR A 40 3.68 -38.11 29.83
N VAL A 41 2.88 -37.71 30.82
CA VAL A 41 1.70 -38.41 31.34
C VAL A 41 0.54 -38.19 30.36
N VAL A 42 -0.01 -39.28 29.83
CA VAL A 42 -1.27 -39.27 29.05
C VAL A 42 -2.41 -39.62 30.00
N CYS A 43 -3.35 -38.69 30.19
CA CYS A 43 -4.62 -38.94 30.87
C CYS A 43 -5.49 -39.91 30.05
N ARG A 44 -5.83 -41.07 30.64
CA ARG A 44 -6.88 -41.96 30.14
C ARG A 44 -8.25 -41.46 30.62
N ALA A 45 -9.16 -41.19 29.69
CA ALA A 45 -10.59 -41.26 29.95
C ALA A 45 -11.11 -42.57 29.34
N GLY A 46 -11.66 -43.44 30.18
CA GLY A 46 -12.37 -44.65 29.75
C GLY A 46 -13.86 -44.38 29.64
N ALA A 47 -14.45 -44.77 28.52
CA ALA A 47 -15.87 -45.09 28.42
C ALA A 47 -16.04 -46.18 27.36
N SER A 48 -16.70 -47.25 27.77
CA SER A 48 -16.98 -48.49 27.06
C SER A 48 -18.16 -48.39 26.11
N GLY A 49 -18.09 -49.05 24.94
CA GLY A 49 -19.29 -49.40 24.17
C GLY A 49 -19.00 -49.84 22.73
N LYS A 50 -19.13 -51.16 22.47
CA LYS A 50 -19.55 -51.87 21.24
C LYS A 50 -19.39 -51.09 19.91
N GLY A 51 -18.55 -51.46 18.96
CA GLY A 51 -18.30 -52.77 18.39
C GLY A 51 -18.72 -52.74 16.91
N GLU A 52 -17.77 -52.57 15.99
CA GLU A 52 -17.90 -52.97 14.58
C GLU A 52 -16.50 -52.95 13.91
N SER A 53 -16.16 -54.06 13.28
CA SER A 53 -14.88 -54.29 12.62
C SER A 53 -14.83 -53.60 11.26
N VAL A 54 -13.83 -52.75 11.03
CA VAL A 54 -13.47 -52.33 9.66
C VAL A 54 -12.00 -52.64 9.42
N ARG A 55 -11.77 -53.39 8.35
CA ARG A 55 -10.47 -53.88 7.88
C ARG A 55 -9.51 -52.72 7.59
N ALA A 56 -8.25 -52.89 7.98
CA ALA A 56 -7.15 -52.05 7.53
C ALA A 56 -6.93 -52.28 6.02
N ALA A 57 -7.02 -51.22 5.22
CA ALA A 57 -6.57 -51.21 3.83
C ALA A 57 -5.11 -50.75 3.79
N SER A 58 -4.30 -51.57 3.12
CA SER A 58 -2.86 -51.39 2.90
C SER A 58 -2.55 -50.22 1.98
N VAL A 59 -1.41 -49.59 2.25
CA VAL A 59 -0.77 -48.55 1.42
C VAL A 59 -0.19 -49.20 0.16
N SER A 60 -0.99 -49.30 -0.90
CA SER A 60 -0.53 -49.60 -2.25
C SER A 60 -1.69 -49.34 -3.21
N ASP A 61 -1.89 -48.07 -3.60
CA ASP A 61 -2.55 -47.64 -4.85
C ASP A 61 -2.69 -46.11 -4.85
N MET A 62 -1.57 -45.41 -5.06
CA MET A 62 -1.56 -44.02 -5.50
C MET A 62 -0.40 -43.81 -6.48
N SER A 63 -0.49 -44.49 -7.62
CA SER A 63 0.36 -44.23 -8.79
C SER A 63 -0.50 -44.09 -10.03
N SER A 64 -1.12 -42.92 -10.19
CA SER A 64 -1.56 -42.38 -11.49
C SER A 64 -2.04 -40.96 -11.31
N SER A 65 -1.14 -39.99 -11.43
CA SER A 65 -1.52 -38.62 -11.77
C SER A 65 -2.01 -38.61 -13.22
N PRO A 66 -3.22 -38.10 -13.53
CA PRO A 66 -3.60 -37.92 -14.92
C PRO A 66 -2.83 -36.74 -15.50
N SER A 67 -2.22 -36.98 -16.66
CA SER A 67 -1.60 -35.96 -17.51
C SER A 67 -2.58 -34.81 -17.82
N PRO A 68 -2.11 -33.57 -18.02
CA PRO A 68 -2.99 -32.46 -18.36
C PRO A 68 -3.62 -32.75 -19.72
N VAL A 69 -4.95 -32.85 -19.72
CA VAL A 69 -5.75 -33.01 -20.92
C VAL A 69 -5.70 -31.70 -21.69
N ASP A 70 -5.29 -31.78 -22.95
CA ASP A 70 -5.35 -30.72 -23.95
C ASP A 70 -6.75 -30.07 -23.97
N ALA A 71 -6.83 -28.83 -23.50
CA ALA A 71 -8.02 -28.01 -23.68
C ALA A 71 -7.89 -27.29 -25.03
N GLY A 72 -8.41 -27.95 -26.07
CA GLY A 72 -8.48 -27.41 -27.42
C GLY A 72 -9.19 -26.07 -27.51
N ASN A 73 -8.68 -25.24 -28.43
CA ASN A 73 -9.24 -23.98 -28.90
C ASN A 73 -10.77 -24.03 -29.10
N GLY A 74 -11.49 -23.27 -28.29
CA GLY A 74 -12.91 -22.98 -28.45
C GLY A 74 -13.14 -21.47 -28.36
N ALA A 75 -13.71 -20.90 -29.41
CA ALA A 75 -13.91 -19.48 -29.64
C ALA A 75 -14.60 -18.73 -28.48
N GLY A 76 -14.05 -17.56 -28.13
CA GLY A 76 -14.84 -16.36 -27.77
C GLY A 76 -15.81 -16.45 -26.59
N ALA A 77 -15.47 -17.15 -25.51
CA ALA A 77 -16.23 -16.99 -24.26
C ALA A 77 -15.90 -15.62 -23.64
N ARG A 78 -16.84 -14.66 -23.72
CA ARG A 78 -16.78 -13.45 -22.87
C ARG A 78 -16.59 -13.88 -21.42
N PRO A 79 -15.69 -13.25 -20.65
CA PRO A 79 -15.53 -13.58 -19.24
C PRO A 79 -16.87 -13.43 -18.54
N LEU A 80 -17.31 -14.46 -17.80
CA LEU A 80 -18.62 -14.52 -17.16
C LEU A 80 -18.87 -13.37 -16.15
N PHE A 81 -17.83 -12.66 -15.72
CA PHE A 81 -17.89 -11.58 -14.74
C PHE A 81 -16.84 -10.51 -15.08
N GLU A 82 -17.28 -9.28 -15.40
CA GLU A 82 -16.42 -8.11 -15.70
C GLU A 82 -16.54 -6.99 -14.64
N SER A 83 -17.13 -7.27 -13.47
CA SER A 83 -17.29 -6.29 -12.40
C SER A 83 -16.11 -6.30 -11.42
N SER A 84 -15.60 -5.12 -11.06
CA SER A 84 -14.56 -4.92 -10.04
C SER A 84 -14.85 -5.63 -8.71
N GLY A 85 -16.09 -5.61 -8.22
CA GLY A 85 -16.45 -6.28 -6.96
C GLY A 85 -16.29 -7.79 -6.97
N THR A 86 -16.81 -8.46 -8.01
CA THR A 86 -16.65 -9.91 -8.15
C THR A 86 -15.16 -10.28 -8.19
N ASP A 87 -14.36 -9.47 -8.89
CA ASP A 87 -12.91 -9.70 -8.96
C ASP A 87 -12.23 -9.49 -7.60
N CYS A 88 -12.59 -8.43 -6.87
CA CYS A 88 -12.13 -8.17 -5.50
C CYS A 88 -12.36 -9.38 -4.58
N VAL A 89 -13.52 -10.04 -4.70
CA VAL A 89 -13.87 -11.21 -3.89
C VAL A 89 -13.15 -12.48 -4.35
N HIS A 90 -13.11 -12.79 -5.65
CA HIS A 90 -12.76 -14.15 -6.09
C HIS A 90 -11.41 -14.30 -6.79
N ARG A 91 -10.83 -13.24 -7.35
CA ARG A 91 -9.61 -13.37 -8.16
C ARG A 91 -8.39 -13.79 -7.38
N ALA A 92 -7.50 -14.51 -8.07
CA ALA A 92 -6.39 -15.30 -7.53
C ALA A 92 -6.76 -16.40 -6.50
N GLU A 93 -7.98 -16.45 -5.96
CA GLU A 93 -8.35 -17.41 -4.91
C GLU A 93 -9.18 -18.58 -5.44
N ARG A 94 -10.26 -18.32 -6.20
CA ARG A 94 -11.18 -19.39 -6.61
C ARG A 94 -10.57 -20.33 -7.64
N LYS A 95 -9.70 -19.81 -8.50
CA LYS A 95 -9.04 -20.51 -9.63
C LYS A 95 -7.50 -20.39 -9.62
N GLY A 96 -6.91 -19.52 -8.79
CA GLY A 96 -5.49 -19.13 -8.88
C GLY A 96 -4.55 -19.74 -7.84
N ARG A 97 -5.04 -20.12 -6.65
CA ARG A 97 -4.18 -20.67 -5.59
C ARG A 97 -4.09 -22.21 -5.63
N PRO A 98 -2.93 -22.80 -5.27
CA PRO A 98 -2.82 -24.24 -5.07
C PRO A 98 -3.87 -24.75 -4.08
N LYS A 99 -4.53 -25.86 -4.42
CA LYS A 99 -5.47 -26.52 -3.51
C LYS A 99 -4.69 -27.33 -2.47
N ILE A 100 -4.20 -26.64 -1.45
CA ILE A 100 -3.47 -27.27 -0.33
C ILE A 100 -4.42 -28.14 0.52
N THR A 101 -5.70 -27.73 0.65
CA THR A 101 -6.79 -28.46 1.33
C THR A 101 -8.16 -28.07 0.74
N ASP A 102 -9.27 -28.41 1.40
CA ASP A 102 -10.65 -27.94 1.15
C ASP A 102 -10.98 -26.58 1.81
N SER A 103 -9.98 -25.88 2.34
CA SER A 103 -10.12 -24.54 2.93
C SER A 103 -10.75 -23.54 1.95
N LEU A 104 -11.69 -22.72 2.42
CA LEU A 104 -12.31 -21.66 1.61
C LEU A 104 -11.39 -20.46 1.42
N THR A 105 -10.79 -19.97 2.49
CA THR A 105 -9.88 -18.81 2.47
C THR A 105 -8.45 -19.23 2.16
N THR A 106 -7.64 -18.29 1.65
CA THR A 106 -6.19 -18.49 1.50
C THR A 106 -5.53 -18.80 2.85
N PRO A 107 -4.79 -19.92 2.99
CA PRO A 107 -4.03 -20.21 4.19
C PRO A 107 -2.91 -19.19 4.41
N ILE A 108 -2.57 -18.94 5.66
CA ILE A 108 -1.41 -18.12 6.03
C ILE A 108 -0.20 -19.06 6.12
N VAL A 109 0.70 -18.98 5.14
CA VAL A 109 1.94 -19.75 5.13
C VAL A 109 3.02 -18.93 5.84
N GLN A 110 3.00 -18.98 7.17
CA GLN A 110 3.92 -18.23 8.03
C GLN A 110 5.26 -18.97 8.18
N THR A 111 6.10 -18.94 7.14
CA THR A 111 7.43 -19.58 7.13
C THR A 111 8.50 -18.65 6.56
N SER A 112 9.74 -18.82 7.02
CA SER A 112 10.92 -18.15 6.44
C SER A 112 11.58 -18.97 5.33
N THR A 113 11.44 -20.30 5.34
CA THR A 113 12.26 -21.21 4.54
C THR A 113 11.41 -22.31 3.96
N TYR A 114 11.69 -22.69 2.70
CA TYR A 114 11.07 -23.80 2.01
C TYR A 114 12.12 -24.91 1.87
N TRP A 115 11.73 -26.13 2.21
CA TRP A 115 12.62 -27.28 2.17
C TRP A 115 12.49 -28.01 0.83
N PHE A 116 13.56 -28.70 0.44
CA PHE A 116 13.59 -29.60 -0.72
C PHE A 116 13.64 -31.03 -0.22
N LYS A 117 12.99 -31.95 -0.93
CA LYS A 117 12.90 -33.36 -0.56
C LYS A 117 14.28 -34.02 -0.50
N ASP A 118 15.11 -33.75 -1.49
CA ASP A 118 16.45 -34.29 -1.67
C ASP A 118 17.32 -33.31 -2.49
N THR A 119 18.61 -33.63 -2.65
CA THR A 119 19.55 -32.78 -3.39
C THR A 119 19.24 -32.69 -4.87
N GLU A 120 18.60 -33.72 -5.45
CA GLU A 120 18.23 -33.71 -6.87
C GLU A 120 17.16 -32.64 -7.14
N GLU A 121 16.11 -32.57 -6.32
CA GLU A 121 15.08 -31.53 -6.43
C GLU A 121 15.66 -30.11 -6.24
N LEU A 122 16.65 -29.95 -5.35
CA LEU A 122 17.37 -28.69 -5.20
C LEU A 122 18.18 -28.33 -6.46
N ILE A 123 18.85 -29.29 -7.08
CA ILE A 123 19.57 -29.07 -8.35
C ILE A 123 18.57 -28.72 -9.47
N GLU A 124 17.45 -29.42 -9.55
CA GLU A 124 16.37 -29.10 -10.49
C GLU A 124 15.85 -27.68 -10.29
N TYR A 125 15.73 -27.19 -9.05
CA TYR A 125 15.39 -25.81 -8.76
C TYR A 125 16.44 -24.82 -9.27
N GLN A 126 17.72 -25.05 -8.95
CA GLN A 126 18.83 -24.19 -9.40
C GLN A 126 18.95 -24.14 -10.93
N GLU A 127 18.56 -25.22 -11.61
CA GLU A 127 18.55 -25.32 -13.07
C GLU A 127 17.20 -24.94 -13.71
N GLY A 128 16.26 -24.40 -12.92
CA GLY A 128 14.97 -23.88 -13.38
C GLY A 128 13.93 -24.94 -13.78
N ARG A 129 14.18 -26.21 -13.48
CA ARG A 129 13.26 -27.35 -13.73
C ARG A 129 12.28 -27.61 -12.60
N TYR A 130 12.53 -27.08 -11.40
CA TYR A 130 11.61 -27.15 -10.26
C TYR A 130 11.25 -25.74 -9.76
N LYS A 131 9.97 -25.51 -9.41
CA LYS A 131 9.51 -24.23 -8.89
C LYS A 131 9.42 -24.27 -7.37
N SER A 132 10.23 -23.44 -6.71
CA SER A 132 10.20 -23.23 -5.27
C SER A 132 10.28 -21.74 -4.98
N TYR A 133 9.82 -21.35 -3.80
CA TYR A 133 10.10 -20.01 -3.28
C TYR A 133 11.48 -19.93 -2.63
N GLU A 134 12.08 -21.08 -2.28
CA GLU A 134 13.38 -21.26 -1.60
C GLU A 134 13.47 -20.57 -0.22
N TYR A 135 13.28 -19.26 -0.19
CA TYR A 135 13.36 -18.41 0.98
C TYR A 135 12.23 -17.36 0.95
N GLY A 136 11.63 -17.06 2.10
CA GLY A 136 10.46 -16.18 2.23
C GLY A 136 10.67 -14.75 1.69
N ARG A 137 11.93 -14.32 1.52
CA ARG A 137 12.25 -13.05 0.86
C ARG A 137 11.97 -13.06 -0.65
N TYR A 138 12.11 -14.20 -1.30
CA TYR A 138 11.97 -14.31 -2.77
C TYR A 138 10.54 -14.62 -3.20
N GLY A 139 9.72 -15.07 -2.24
CA GLY A 139 8.29 -15.15 -2.38
C GLY A 139 7.62 -15.97 -1.28
N ASN A 140 6.29 -15.92 -1.29
CA ASN A 140 5.44 -16.67 -0.38
C ASN A 140 4.09 -16.96 -1.03
N PRO A 141 3.49 -18.15 -0.85
CA PRO A 141 2.24 -18.49 -1.52
C PRO A 141 1.04 -17.65 -1.07
N THR A 142 0.99 -17.19 0.18
CA THR A 142 -0.05 -16.26 0.64
C THR A 142 0.13 -14.89 -0.02
N VAL A 143 1.37 -14.39 -0.07
CA VAL A 143 1.74 -13.11 -0.69
C VAL A 143 1.46 -13.14 -2.20
N ARG A 144 1.75 -14.28 -2.86
CA ARG A 144 1.52 -14.43 -4.30
C ARG A 144 0.05 -14.28 -4.69
N VAL A 145 -0.87 -14.75 -3.85
CA VAL A 145 -2.30 -14.58 -4.08
C VAL A 145 -2.70 -13.09 -4.00
N CYS A 146 -2.04 -12.30 -3.15
CA CYS A 146 -2.24 -10.83 -3.14
C CYS A 146 -1.78 -10.21 -4.45
N GLU A 147 -0.55 -10.51 -4.87
CA GLU A 147 0.05 -9.99 -6.10
C GLU A 147 -0.84 -10.28 -7.31
N GLU A 148 -1.24 -11.54 -7.50
CA GLU A 148 -2.10 -11.93 -8.62
C GLU A 148 -3.46 -11.23 -8.60
N LYS A 149 -4.08 -11.09 -7.41
CA LYS A 149 -5.36 -10.39 -7.29
C LYS A 149 -5.21 -8.91 -7.66
N ILE A 150 -4.16 -8.24 -7.16
CA ILE A 150 -3.92 -6.83 -7.44
C ILE A 150 -3.58 -6.62 -8.92
N ALA A 151 -2.75 -7.48 -9.51
CA ALA A 151 -2.47 -7.43 -10.95
C ALA A 151 -3.76 -7.51 -11.78
N GLU A 152 -4.68 -8.42 -11.45
CA GLU A 152 -5.97 -8.52 -12.13
C GLU A 152 -6.87 -7.28 -11.94
N LEU A 153 -6.85 -6.68 -10.74
CA LEU A 153 -7.61 -5.46 -10.44
C LEU A 153 -7.06 -4.24 -11.20
N GLU A 154 -5.74 -4.10 -11.29
CA GLU A 154 -5.07 -3.02 -12.02
C GLU A 154 -5.01 -3.25 -13.54
N LYS A 155 -5.36 -4.47 -14.00
CA LYS A 155 -5.18 -4.91 -15.41
C LYS A 155 -3.70 -4.92 -15.82
N ALA A 156 -2.85 -5.34 -14.90
CA ALA A 156 -1.43 -5.53 -15.08
C ALA A 156 -1.07 -6.98 -15.46
N GLU A 157 0.10 -7.17 -16.04
CA GLU A 157 0.68 -8.50 -16.28
C GLU A 157 1.27 -9.09 -14.99
N GLU A 158 1.87 -8.25 -14.16
CA GLU A 158 2.51 -8.64 -12.91
C GLU A 158 2.31 -7.56 -11.84
N CYS A 159 2.33 -7.99 -10.58
CA CYS A 159 2.32 -7.12 -9.42
C CYS A 159 3.35 -7.60 -8.41
N LEU A 160 3.99 -6.66 -7.73
CA LEU A 160 4.89 -6.91 -6.61
C LEU A 160 4.38 -6.16 -5.38
N VAL A 161 4.26 -6.85 -4.25
CA VAL A 161 3.88 -6.23 -2.98
C VAL A 161 5.09 -6.03 -2.06
N SER A 162 5.04 -4.97 -1.25
CA SER A 162 6.15 -4.54 -0.38
C SER A 162 5.68 -4.19 1.02
N SER A 163 6.63 -4.01 1.94
CA SER A 163 6.36 -3.71 3.35
C SER A 163 5.66 -2.37 3.62
N SER A 164 5.68 -1.43 2.66
CA SER A 164 4.96 -0.15 2.71
C SER A 164 4.95 0.52 1.34
N GLY A 165 4.05 1.49 1.12
CA GLY A 165 4.06 2.32 -0.10
C GLY A 165 5.40 3.04 -0.32
N MET A 166 6.03 3.53 0.75
CA MET A 166 7.37 4.11 0.66
C MET A 166 8.42 3.11 0.22
N ASN A 167 8.38 1.87 0.73
CA ASN A 167 9.32 0.85 0.29
C ASN A 167 9.13 0.52 -1.20
N THR A 168 7.89 0.46 -1.69
CA THR A 168 7.61 0.30 -3.12
C THR A 168 8.22 1.45 -3.92
N ALA A 169 7.93 2.70 -3.57
CA ALA A 169 8.43 3.87 -4.29
C ALA A 169 9.98 3.92 -4.30
N THR A 170 10.62 3.72 -3.14
CA THR A 170 12.10 3.77 -3.07
C THR A 170 12.76 2.61 -3.82
N THR A 171 12.18 1.41 -3.74
CA THR A 171 12.73 0.22 -4.43
C THR A 171 12.59 0.38 -5.94
N MET A 172 11.45 0.89 -6.42
CA MET A 172 11.22 1.21 -7.82
C MET A 172 12.22 2.25 -8.32
N LEU A 173 12.37 3.38 -7.62
CA LEU A 173 13.29 4.44 -8.04
C LEU A 173 14.74 3.95 -8.08
N LEU A 174 15.18 3.15 -7.11
CA LEU A 174 16.52 2.56 -7.10
C LEU A 174 16.74 1.52 -8.21
N ALA A 175 15.68 0.81 -8.61
CA ALA A 175 15.76 -0.20 -9.66
C ALA A 175 15.75 0.40 -11.06
N LEU A 176 14.94 1.44 -11.28
CA LEU A 176 14.62 1.94 -12.61
C LEU A 176 15.39 3.21 -12.99
N VAL A 177 15.79 4.04 -12.01
CA VAL A 177 16.49 5.29 -12.30
C VAL A 177 18.00 5.07 -12.21
N PRO A 178 18.74 5.18 -13.32
CA PRO A 178 20.17 4.98 -13.31
C PRO A 178 20.88 6.10 -12.56
N GLN A 179 22.13 5.85 -12.17
CA GLN A 179 23.02 6.91 -11.73
C GLN A 179 23.10 8.00 -12.81
N HIS A 180 23.08 9.27 -12.40
CA HIS A 180 22.99 10.43 -13.31
C HIS A 180 21.69 10.55 -14.13
N GLY A 181 20.68 9.72 -13.86
CA GLY A 181 19.38 9.81 -14.51
C GLY A 181 18.62 11.10 -14.18
N HIS A 182 17.56 11.36 -14.95
CA HIS A 182 16.68 12.52 -14.75
C HIS A 182 15.24 12.07 -14.51
N ILE A 183 14.61 12.61 -13.45
CA ILE A 183 13.22 12.34 -13.09
C ILE A 183 12.38 13.60 -13.33
N VAL A 184 11.18 13.45 -13.86
CA VAL A 184 10.17 14.52 -13.82
C VAL A 184 9.11 14.14 -12.78
N THR A 185 8.77 15.06 -11.88
CA THR A 185 7.70 14.85 -10.90
C THR A 185 6.92 16.13 -10.66
N THR A 186 5.84 16.06 -9.88
CA THR A 186 5.00 17.22 -9.61
C THR A 186 5.33 17.91 -8.28
N THR A 187 4.93 19.18 -8.15
CA THR A 187 5.04 19.97 -6.93
C THR A 187 4.36 19.32 -5.73
N ASP A 188 3.27 18.59 -6.00
CA ASP A 188 2.45 17.87 -5.01
C ASP A 188 2.95 16.47 -4.66
N CYS A 189 4.08 16.04 -5.23
CA CYS A 189 4.67 14.73 -4.95
C CYS A 189 4.84 14.51 -3.44
N TYR A 190 4.42 13.33 -2.97
CA TYR A 190 4.37 12.95 -1.58
C TYR A 190 5.70 13.30 -0.89
N ARG A 191 5.58 14.04 0.21
CA ARG A 191 6.72 14.72 0.85
C ARG A 191 7.93 13.81 1.07
N ARG A 192 7.72 12.57 1.49
CA ARG A 192 8.81 11.61 1.74
C ARG A 192 9.43 11.06 0.45
N THR A 193 8.64 10.87 -0.60
CA THR A 193 9.13 10.52 -1.93
C THR A 193 10.00 11.64 -2.49
N ARG A 194 9.52 12.89 -2.43
CA ARG A 194 10.30 14.08 -2.82
C ARG A 194 11.60 14.21 -2.01
N GLN A 195 11.54 13.99 -0.70
CA GLN A 195 12.73 14.00 0.15
C GLN A 195 13.73 12.93 -0.30
N PHE A 196 13.28 11.72 -0.60
CA PHE A 196 14.16 10.64 -1.08
C PHE A 196 14.84 11.00 -2.41
N ILE A 197 14.09 11.55 -3.37
CA ILE A 197 14.61 12.02 -4.66
C ILE A 197 15.69 13.09 -4.44
N GLN A 198 15.38 14.14 -3.69
CA GLN A 198 16.29 15.28 -3.53
C GLN A 198 17.52 14.97 -2.67
N THR A 199 17.36 14.15 -1.63
CA THR A 199 18.45 13.87 -0.69
C THR A 199 19.23 12.63 -1.09
N PHE A 200 18.60 11.45 -1.12
CA PHE A 200 19.32 10.21 -1.36
C PHE A 200 19.74 10.08 -2.82
N LEU A 201 18.79 10.11 -3.77
CA LEU A 201 19.12 9.95 -5.19
C LEU A 201 19.98 11.12 -5.70
N GLY A 202 19.61 12.35 -5.34
CA GLY A 202 20.34 13.55 -5.71
C GLY A 202 21.79 13.58 -5.23
N THR A 203 22.05 13.24 -3.96
CA THR A 203 23.42 13.34 -3.40
C THR A 203 24.26 12.08 -3.54
N LYS A 204 23.64 10.89 -3.64
CA LYS A 204 24.36 9.60 -3.70
C LYS A 204 24.47 9.03 -5.10
N MET A 205 23.50 9.33 -5.96
CA MET A 205 23.44 8.80 -7.33
C MET A 205 23.51 9.90 -8.39
N ASN A 206 23.65 11.17 -7.98
CA ASN A 206 23.64 12.32 -8.87
C ASN A 206 22.42 12.37 -9.80
N VAL A 207 21.29 11.83 -9.34
CA VAL A 207 20.02 11.91 -10.07
C VAL A 207 19.51 13.35 -10.00
N THR A 208 19.11 13.89 -11.14
CA THR A 208 18.52 15.23 -11.21
C THR A 208 17.01 15.12 -11.34
N ALA A 209 16.28 16.19 -10.97
CA ALA A 209 14.83 16.19 -11.06
C ALA A 209 14.29 17.53 -11.51
N THR A 210 13.32 17.49 -12.43
CA THR A 210 12.45 18.62 -12.77
C THR A 210 11.14 18.47 -12.02
N VAL A 211 10.70 19.54 -11.35
CA VAL A 211 9.46 19.57 -10.56
C VAL A 211 8.49 20.54 -11.21
N LEU A 212 7.35 20.03 -11.66
CA LEU A 212 6.35 20.77 -12.44
C LEU A 212 5.02 20.90 -11.67
N ASP A 213 4.21 21.89 -12.02
CA ASP A 213 2.80 21.87 -11.59
C ASP A 213 2.07 20.66 -12.22
N PRO A 214 1.13 19.99 -11.52
CA PRO A 214 0.41 18.83 -12.07
C PRO A 214 -0.27 19.07 -13.42
N SER A 215 -0.66 20.31 -13.72
CA SER A 215 -1.35 20.68 -14.97
C SER A 215 -0.39 21.20 -16.06
N ASP A 216 0.91 21.31 -15.80
CA ASP A 216 1.89 21.91 -16.70
C ASP A 216 2.41 20.93 -17.78
N LEU A 217 1.55 20.69 -18.79
CA LEU A 217 1.89 19.83 -19.93
C LEU A 217 2.99 20.42 -20.82
N GLU A 218 3.04 21.75 -20.98
CA GLU A 218 4.09 22.41 -21.78
C GLU A 218 5.46 22.27 -21.11
N GLY A 219 5.52 22.46 -19.79
CA GLY A 219 6.72 22.22 -18.99
C GLY A 219 7.16 20.76 -19.04
N LEU A 220 6.21 19.81 -19.06
CA LEU A 220 6.52 18.39 -19.21
C LEU A 220 7.12 18.10 -20.58
N GLU A 221 6.50 18.57 -21.67
CA GLU A 221 7.00 18.39 -23.03
C GLU A 221 8.40 18.97 -23.19
N LYS A 222 8.63 20.18 -22.66
CA LYS A 222 9.94 20.81 -22.63
C LYS A 222 10.96 19.97 -21.85
N ALA A 223 10.62 19.53 -20.64
CA ALA A 223 11.51 18.73 -19.81
C ALA A 223 11.90 17.40 -20.48
N LEU A 224 10.94 16.74 -21.13
CA LEU A 224 11.15 15.49 -21.88
C LEU A 224 12.01 15.70 -23.14
N THR A 225 11.91 16.85 -23.80
CA THR A 225 12.67 17.14 -25.02
C THR A 225 14.08 17.64 -24.73
N GLU A 226 14.27 18.42 -23.66
CA GLU A 226 15.56 19.02 -23.31
C GLU A 226 16.45 18.09 -22.47
N ASN A 227 15.89 17.07 -21.83
CA ASN A 227 16.61 16.15 -20.95
C ASN A 227 16.36 14.70 -21.35
N GLU A 228 17.31 13.81 -21.09
CA GLU A 228 17.11 12.36 -21.19
C GLU A 228 16.36 11.87 -19.95
N VAL A 229 15.04 12.07 -19.93
CA VAL A 229 14.18 11.71 -18.80
C VAL A 229 14.00 10.21 -18.74
N THR A 230 14.38 9.61 -17.62
CA THR A 230 14.20 8.17 -17.40
C THR A 230 12.77 7.85 -16.95
N LEU A 231 12.20 8.70 -16.10
CA LEU A 231 10.96 8.41 -15.39
C LEU A 231 10.18 9.68 -15.07
N TYR A 232 8.90 9.69 -15.43
CA TYR A 232 7.89 10.61 -14.92
C TYR A 232 7.14 9.96 -13.74
N PHE A 233 7.01 10.67 -12.63
CA PHE A 233 6.34 10.20 -11.42
C PHE A 233 5.32 11.21 -10.89
N SER A 234 4.06 10.81 -10.78
CA SER A 234 3.04 11.67 -10.15
C SER A 234 1.91 10.89 -9.48
N GLU A 235 1.30 11.50 -8.47
CA GLU A 235 0.04 11.04 -7.86
C GLU A 235 -1.15 11.55 -8.68
N SER A 236 -2.22 10.76 -8.76
CA SER A 236 -3.50 11.22 -9.31
C SER A 236 -4.67 10.47 -8.67
N PRO A 237 -5.53 11.14 -7.87
CA PRO A 237 -5.41 12.52 -7.38
C PRO A 237 -4.19 12.77 -6.45
N THR A 238 -3.73 14.03 -6.37
CA THR A 238 -2.61 14.45 -5.51
C THR A 238 -3.01 14.80 -4.07
N ASN A 239 -2.05 14.84 -3.15
CA ASN A 239 -2.24 15.40 -1.80
C ASN A 239 -1.54 16.77 -1.63
N PRO A 240 -2.17 17.77 -0.97
CA PRO A 240 -3.48 17.74 -0.32
C PRO A 240 -4.62 18.27 -1.19
N TYR A 241 -4.36 18.78 -2.39
CA TYR A 241 -5.34 19.53 -3.20
C TYR A 241 -6.13 18.67 -4.19
N LEU A 242 -5.91 17.35 -4.22
CA LEU A 242 -6.64 16.42 -5.09
C LEU A 242 -6.55 16.80 -6.58
N ARG A 243 -5.40 17.33 -7.01
CA ARG A 243 -5.14 17.64 -8.42
C ARG A 243 -5.13 16.35 -9.24
N CYS A 244 -5.60 16.39 -10.47
CA CYS A 244 -5.69 15.24 -11.37
C CYS A 244 -4.94 15.52 -12.67
N ILE A 245 -3.85 14.79 -12.90
CA ILE A 245 -3.13 14.83 -14.17
C ILE A 245 -3.96 14.18 -15.29
N ASP A 246 -3.75 14.61 -16.54
CA ASP A 246 -4.26 13.93 -17.74
C ASP A 246 -3.37 12.72 -18.05
N ILE A 247 -3.72 11.55 -17.50
CA ILE A 247 -2.89 10.34 -17.65
C ILE A 247 -2.69 9.95 -19.11
N PRO A 248 -3.73 9.92 -19.99
CA PRO A 248 -3.53 9.63 -21.40
C PRO A 248 -2.51 10.54 -22.10
N THR A 249 -2.62 11.85 -21.91
CA THR A 249 -1.72 12.81 -22.56
C THR A 249 -0.30 12.70 -22.01
N VAL A 250 -0.14 12.66 -20.69
CA VAL A 250 1.17 12.50 -20.02
C VAL A 250 1.85 11.20 -20.45
N SER A 251 1.12 10.09 -20.43
CA SER A 251 1.67 8.78 -20.81
C SER A 251 2.11 8.74 -22.27
N LYS A 252 1.38 9.41 -23.16
CA LYS A 252 1.77 9.56 -24.55
C LYS A 252 3.07 10.35 -24.68
N LEU A 253 3.18 11.50 -24.02
CA LEU A 253 4.39 12.33 -24.05
C LEU A 253 5.61 11.56 -23.53
N CYS A 254 5.47 10.84 -22.42
CA CYS A 254 6.55 10.01 -21.87
C CYS A 254 6.99 8.93 -22.87
N ARG A 255 6.03 8.19 -23.44
CA ARG A 255 6.29 7.12 -24.41
C ARG A 255 7.01 7.63 -25.67
N ASP A 256 6.56 8.75 -26.20
CA ASP A 256 7.16 9.37 -27.40
C ASP A 256 8.62 9.81 -27.16
N ASN A 257 9.01 10.03 -25.91
CA ASN A 257 10.35 10.44 -25.49
C ASN A 257 11.13 9.33 -24.76
N GLY A 258 10.62 8.08 -24.73
CA GLY A 258 11.31 6.95 -24.11
C GLY A 258 11.37 6.96 -22.57
N ALA A 259 10.58 7.80 -21.91
CA ALA A 259 10.47 7.85 -20.46
C ALA A 259 9.36 6.91 -19.95
N LEU A 260 9.56 6.30 -18.78
CA LEU A 260 8.50 5.56 -18.08
C LEU A 260 7.50 6.50 -17.43
N CYS A 261 6.21 6.30 -17.64
CA CYS A 261 5.14 7.00 -16.94
C CYS A 261 4.65 6.17 -15.75
N VAL A 262 4.92 6.67 -14.53
CA VAL A 262 4.49 6.04 -13.27
C VAL A 262 3.45 6.89 -12.57
N VAL A 263 2.30 6.28 -12.28
CA VAL A 263 1.21 6.93 -11.55
C VAL A 263 1.05 6.30 -10.16
N ASP A 264 1.06 7.11 -9.12
CA ASP A 264 0.62 6.69 -7.79
C ASP A 264 -0.91 6.82 -7.70
N GLY A 265 -1.59 5.66 -7.72
CA GLY A 265 -3.04 5.52 -7.68
C GLY A 265 -3.62 5.37 -6.28
N THR A 266 -2.87 5.71 -5.21
CA THR A 266 -3.29 5.50 -3.81
C THR A 266 -4.68 6.09 -3.52
N PHE A 267 -4.96 7.31 -3.99
CA PHE A 267 -6.24 8.00 -3.72
C PHE A 267 -7.39 7.46 -4.55
N ALA A 268 -7.13 7.11 -5.81
CA ALA A 268 -8.18 6.66 -6.73
C ALA A 268 -8.57 5.20 -6.48
N THR A 269 -7.60 4.33 -6.20
CA THR A 269 -7.75 2.86 -6.17
C THR A 269 -8.09 2.27 -7.54
N PRO A 270 -7.84 0.95 -7.76
CA PRO A 270 -8.22 0.27 -9.00
C PRO A 270 -9.75 0.21 -9.25
N VAL A 271 -10.57 0.64 -8.28
CA VAL A 271 -12.03 0.73 -8.43
C VAL A 271 -12.42 2.01 -9.19
N ASN A 272 -11.85 3.16 -8.81
CA ASN A 272 -12.22 4.42 -9.45
C ASN A 272 -11.37 4.71 -10.69
N GLN A 273 -10.12 4.26 -10.77
CA GLN A 273 -9.22 4.61 -11.88
C GLN A 273 -8.24 3.47 -12.16
N LYS A 274 -7.92 3.25 -13.44
CA LYS A 274 -6.96 2.23 -13.88
C LYS A 274 -5.88 2.90 -14.73
N PRO A 275 -4.81 3.45 -14.12
CA PRO A 275 -3.78 4.18 -14.86
C PRO A 275 -3.17 3.41 -16.02
N LEU A 276 -3.02 2.08 -15.89
CA LEU A 276 -2.47 1.22 -16.94
C LEU A 276 -3.36 1.19 -18.20
N GLU A 277 -4.69 1.12 -18.04
CA GLU A 277 -5.62 1.20 -19.18
C GLU A 277 -5.63 2.58 -19.83
N LEU A 278 -5.23 3.62 -19.09
CA LEU A 278 -5.09 5.00 -19.57
C LEU A 278 -3.73 5.27 -20.20
N GLY A 279 -2.81 4.29 -20.21
CA GLY A 279 -1.55 4.35 -20.93
C GLY A 279 -0.30 4.44 -20.06
N ALA A 280 -0.42 4.54 -18.73
CA ALA A 280 0.74 4.53 -17.84
C ALA A 280 1.48 3.18 -17.92
N ASP A 281 2.80 3.19 -17.72
CA ASP A 281 3.61 1.97 -17.75
C ASP A 281 3.55 1.21 -16.42
N LEU A 282 3.45 1.96 -15.33
CA LEU A 282 3.37 1.42 -13.98
C LEU A 282 2.33 2.19 -13.15
N VAL A 283 1.63 1.44 -12.30
CA VAL A 283 0.87 1.99 -11.19
C VAL A 283 1.53 1.56 -9.88
N ILE A 284 1.75 2.52 -8.98
CA ILE A 284 2.11 2.22 -7.59
C ILE A 284 0.98 2.66 -6.67
N SER A 285 0.92 2.09 -5.48
CA SER A 285 0.00 2.58 -4.45
C SER A 285 0.40 2.11 -3.06
N SER A 286 0.08 2.94 -2.07
CA SER A 286 0.12 2.57 -0.66
C SER A 286 -1.11 1.71 -0.34
N GLY A 287 -0.93 0.39 -0.42
CA GLY A 287 -1.96 -0.57 0.00
C GLY A 287 -2.41 -0.41 1.46
N THR A 288 -1.62 0.26 2.30
CA THR A 288 -2.00 0.72 3.64
C THR A 288 -3.35 1.43 3.70
N LYS A 289 -3.71 2.15 2.64
CA LYS A 289 -4.88 3.04 2.61
C LYS A 289 -6.13 2.25 2.29
N TYR A 290 -6.79 2.57 1.18
CA TYR A 290 -8.04 1.97 0.78
C TYR A 290 -7.98 0.46 0.52
N MET A 291 -6.84 -0.06 0.04
CA MET A 291 -6.73 -1.49 -0.30
C MET A 291 -6.88 -2.38 0.93
N ALA A 292 -6.13 -2.11 2.00
CA ALA A 292 -6.32 -2.73 3.30
C ALA A 292 -7.63 -2.23 3.93
N GLY A 293 -7.80 -0.92 4.04
CA GLY A 293 -9.07 -0.27 4.35
C GLY A 293 -9.52 -0.34 5.81
N HIS A 294 -8.71 -0.88 6.72
CA HIS A 294 -9.08 -1.12 8.13
C HIS A 294 -8.05 -0.56 9.12
N ASN A 295 -7.18 0.36 8.67
CA ASN A 295 -6.21 1.08 9.51
C ASN A 295 -5.24 0.16 10.31
N ASP A 296 -4.99 -1.07 9.85
CA ASP A 296 -4.30 -2.13 10.61
C ASP A 296 -3.11 -2.79 9.87
N VAL A 297 -2.85 -2.41 8.61
CA VAL A 297 -1.77 -2.97 7.78
C VAL A 297 -0.98 -1.87 7.09
N LEU A 298 0.35 -1.92 7.18
CA LEU A 298 1.22 -1.17 6.26
C LEU A 298 1.61 -2.04 5.08
N CYS A 299 1.40 -1.53 3.86
CA CYS A 299 1.90 -2.15 2.65
C CYS A 299 1.94 -1.20 1.46
N GLY A 300 2.64 -1.64 0.41
CA GLY A 300 2.66 -1.00 -0.89
C GLY A 300 2.60 -2.05 -1.99
N TYR A 301 2.26 -1.63 -3.21
CA TYR A 301 2.39 -2.46 -4.38
C TYR A 301 2.75 -1.64 -5.62
N ILE A 302 3.37 -2.32 -6.57
CA ILE A 302 3.63 -1.84 -7.93
C ILE A 302 3.10 -2.87 -8.92
N ALA A 303 2.41 -2.42 -9.96
CA ALA A 303 1.86 -3.27 -11.00
C ALA A 303 2.09 -2.66 -12.38
N GLY A 304 2.32 -3.51 -13.38
CA GLY A 304 2.55 -3.11 -14.77
C GLY A 304 2.99 -4.30 -15.63
N SER A 305 3.85 -4.05 -16.61
CA SER A 305 4.42 -5.13 -17.43
C SER A 305 5.33 -6.03 -16.60
N LYS A 306 5.35 -7.32 -16.94
CA LYS A 306 6.16 -8.29 -16.21
C LYS A 306 7.64 -7.92 -16.23
N GLU A 307 8.14 -7.48 -17.38
CA GLU A 307 9.54 -7.12 -17.59
C GLU A 307 10.00 -6.01 -16.62
N VAL A 308 9.21 -4.96 -16.46
CA VAL A 308 9.59 -3.82 -15.60
C VAL A 308 9.41 -4.18 -14.12
N VAL A 309 8.33 -4.88 -13.77
CA VAL A 309 8.09 -5.31 -12.38
C VAL A 309 9.16 -6.30 -11.90
N ASP A 310 9.65 -7.20 -12.77
CA ASP A 310 10.72 -8.15 -12.42
C ASP A 310 12.05 -7.44 -12.10
N GLN A 311 12.35 -6.29 -12.72
CA GLN A 311 13.51 -5.47 -12.35
C GLN A 311 13.39 -4.93 -10.92
N VAL A 312 12.20 -4.42 -10.56
CA VAL A 312 11.92 -3.93 -9.20
C VAL A 312 11.94 -5.08 -8.19
N LYS A 313 11.44 -6.25 -8.57
CA LYS A 313 11.50 -7.47 -7.74
C LYS A 313 12.93 -7.91 -7.48
N HIS A 314 13.80 -7.87 -8.48
CA HIS A 314 15.22 -8.17 -8.29
C HIS A 314 15.86 -7.24 -7.26
N MET A 315 15.57 -5.94 -7.32
CA MET A 315 16.03 -4.98 -6.32
C MET A 315 15.43 -5.26 -4.94
N GLN A 316 14.13 -5.59 -4.84
CA GLN A 316 13.49 -5.93 -3.57
C GLN A 316 14.12 -7.16 -2.91
N ASN A 317 14.51 -8.17 -3.69
CA ASN A 317 15.17 -9.37 -3.19
C ASN A 317 16.52 -9.05 -2.50
N ILE A 318 17.18 -7.96 -2.91
CA ILE A 318 18.42 -7.47 -2.31
C ILE A 318 18.11 -6.61 -1.08
N LEU A 319 17.21 -5.62 -1.20
CA LEU A 319 16.89 -4.67 -0.13
C LEU A 319 16.06 -5.29 1.01
N GLY A 320 15.32 -6.37 0.74
CA GLY A 320 14.56 -7.12 1.73
C GLY A 320 13.23 -6.48 2.17
N GLY A 321 12.69 -5.55 1.37
CA GLY A 321 11.43 -4.83 1.66
C GLY A 321 10.15 -5.65 1.44
N VAL A 322 10.09 -6.87 1.97
CA VAL A 322 9.03 -7.84 1.68
C VAL A 322 7.82 -7.70 2.61
N MET A 323 6.67 -8.15 2.14
CA MET A 323 5.43 -8.19 2.94
C MET A 323 5.37 -9.45 3.81
N ASP A 324 4.96 -9.29 5.07
CA ASP A 324 4.68 -10.42 5.96
C ASP A 324 3.43 -11.22 5.51
N PRO A 325 3.41 -12.56 5.57
CA PRO A 325 2.28 -13.36 5.09
C PRO A 325 0.97 -13.13 5.87
N HIS A 326 1.04 -12.73 7.14
CA HIS A 326 -0.15 -12.34 7.91
C HIS A 326 -0.68 -10.99 7.43
N ALA A 327 0.19 -10.01 7.20
CA ALA A 327 -0.19 -8.73 6.60
C ALA A 327 -0.81 -8.91 5.20
N ALA A 328 -0.25 -9.82 4.39
CA ALA A 328 -0.80 -10.21 3.09
C ALA A 328 -2.22 -10.79 3.22
N TYR A 329 -2.46 -11.65 4.20
CA TYR A 329 -3.80 -12.18 4.48
C TYR A 329 -4.79 -11.09 4.89
N LEU A 330 -4.38 -10.16 5.77
CA LEU A 330 -5.22 -9.02 6.17
C LEU A 330 -5.56 -8.12 4.96
N LEU A 331 -4.61 -7.88 4.07
CA LEU A 331 -4.84 -7.17 2.81
C LEU A 331 -5.85 -7.91 1.92
N LEU A 332 -5.70 -9.24 1.73
CA LEU A 332 -6.68 -10.06 0.99
C LEU A 332 -8.08 -9.95 1.60
N ARG A 333 -8.17 -9.99 2.93
CA ARG A 333 -9.44 -9.87 3.67
C ARG A 333 -10.05 -8.49 3.46
N GLY A 334 -9.26 -7.43 3.55
CA GLY A 334 -9.69 -6.05 3.32
C GLY A 334 -10.18 -5.80 1.89
N MET A 335 -9.51 -6.39 0.90
CA MET A 335 -9.88 -6.27 -0.51
C MET A 335 -11.23 -6.90 -0.84
N LYS A 336 -11.72 -7.89 -0.06
CA LYS A 336 -13.05 -8.50 -0.28
C LYS A 336 -14.19 -7.50 -0.25
N THR A 337 -14.04 -6.41 0.49
CA THR A 337 -15.04 -5.36 0.65
C THR A 337 -14.63 -4.05 -0.04
N LEU A 338 -13.57 -4.07 -0.87
CA LEU A 338 -13.02 -2.85 -1.48
C LEU A 338 -14.07 -2.06 -2.25
N GLU A 339 -14.77 -2.68 -3.21
CA GLU A 339 -15.80 -1.97 -4.00
C GLU A 339 -16.94 -1.43 -3.13
N LEU A 340 -17.38 -2.18 -2.11
CA LEU A 340 -18.44 -1.74 -1.19
C LEU A 340 -18.01 -0.50 -0.40
N ARG A 341 -16.78 -0.52 0.13
CA ARG A 341 -16.21 0.61 0.89
C ARG A 341 -16.01 1.82 0.00
N ILE A 342 -15.44 1.64 -1.18
CA ILE A 342 -15.21 2.73 -2.14
C ILE A 342 -16.52 3.34 -2.63
N ALA A 343 -17.55 2.54 -2.89
CA ALA A 343 -18.87 3.06 -3.24
C ALA A 343 -19.43 3.99 -2.15
N ARG A 344 -19.40 3.55 -0.88
CA ARG A 344 -19.84 4.38 0.25
C ARG A 344 -18.96 5.63 0.43
N GLN A 345 -17.65 5.49 0.30
CA GLN A 345 -16.71 6.61 0.46
C GLN A 345 -16.84 7.65 -0.66
N ASN A 346 -17.10 7.22 -1.90
CA ASN A 346 -17.41 8.13 -3.00
C ASN A 346 -18.72 8.90 -2.73
N GLU A 347 -19.75 8.22 -2.24
CA GLU A 347 -21.02 8.86 -1.87
C GLU A 347 -20.81 9.89 -0.76
N ASN A 348 -20.16 9.49 0.35
CA ASN A 348 -19.88 10.36 1.48
C ASN A 348 -19.01 11.56 1.05
N GLY A 349 -17.96 11.32 0.28
CA GLY A 349 -17.05 12.36 -0.23
C GLY A 349 -17.78 13.40 -1.09
N MET A 350 -18.59 12.96 -2.05
CA MET A 350 -19.36 13.87 -2.92
C MET A 350 -20.38 14.69 -2.13
N ARG A 351 -21.16 14.04 -1.27
CA ARG A 351 -22.17 14.73 -0.45
C ARG A 351 -21.52 15.74 0.51
N LEU A 352 -20.36 15.38 1.09
CA LEU A 352 -19.62 16.26 2.00
C LEU A 352 -19.06 17.45 1.26
N ALA A 353 -18.44 17.23 0.08
CA ALA A 353 -17.90 18.29 -0.76
C ALA A 353 -18.97 19.30 -1.17
N GLN A 354 -20.16 18.84 -1.58
CA GLN A 354 -21.28 19.70 -1.94
C GLN A 354 -21.83 20.49 -0.74
N ALA A 355 -21.97 19.85 0.42
CA ALA A 355 -22.43 20.51 1.64
C ALA A 355 -21.45 21.59 2.10
N LEU A 356 -20.14 21.32 2.01
CA LEU A 356 -19.08 22.27 2.31
C LEU A 356 -19.02 23.42 1.32
N GLU A 357 -19.19 23.17 0.02
CA GLU A 357 -19.15 24.21 -1.03
C GLU A 357 -20.28 25.25 -0.84
N ALA A 358 -21.41 24.83 -0.27
CA ALA A 358 -22.53 25.70 0.07
C ALA A 358 -22.41 26.39 1.45
N HIS A 359 -21.43 26.03 2.27
CA HIS A 359 -21.34 26.49 3.66
C HIS A 359 -20.66 27.86 3.78
N PRO A 360 -21.25 28.86 4.48
CA PRO A 360 -20.74 30.24 4.51
C PRO A 360 -19.38 30.40 5.20
N LYS A 361 -18.97 29.43 6.02
CA LYS A 361 -17.67 29.40 6.72
C LYS A 361 -16.56 28.68 5.94
N VAL A 362 -16.85 28.19 4.74
CA VAL A 362 -15.89 27.50 3.88
C VAL A 362 -15.61 28.37 2.65
N LYS A 363 -14.34 28.69 2.41
CA LYS A 363 -13.91 29.54 1.29
C LYS A 363 -13.75 28.78 -0.01
N VAL A 364 -13.15 27.59 0.08
CA VAL A 364 -12.76 26.78 -1.07
C VAL A 364 -12.91 25.31 -0.69
N VAL A 365 -13.44 24.52 -1.60
CA VAL A 365 -13.44 23.05 -1.50
C VAL A 365 -12.63 22.50 -2.67
N HIS A 366 -11.70 21.61 -2.34
CA HIS A 366 -10.88 20.86 -3.26
C HIS A 366 -11.43 19.44 -3.31
N TYR A 367 -12.20 19.12 -4.36
CA TYR A 367 -12.73 17.78 -4.59
C TYR A 367 -12.93 17.54 -6.10
N PRO A 368 -12.34 16.49 -6.71
CA PRO A 368 -12.38 16.30 -8.16
C PRO A 368 -13.79 16.18 -8.76
N GLY A 369 -14.77 15.77 -7.94
CA GLY A 369 -16.16 15.64 -8.35
C GLY A 369 -16.92 16.96 -8.50
N LEU A 370 -16.41 18.07 -7.95
CA LEU A 370 -17.04 19.38 -8.07
C LEU A 370 -16.66 20.02 -9.41
N ALA A 371 -17.63 20.65 -10.08
CA ALA A 371 -17.39 21.37 -11.34
C ALA A 371 -16.47 22.59 -11.17
N SER A 372 -16.34 23.10 -9.95
CA SER A 372 -15.43 24.18 -9.57
C SER A 372 -13.96 23.72 -9.46
N HIS A 373 -13.71 22.41 -9.38
CA HIS A 373 -12.36 21.88 -9.28
C HIS A 373 -11.60 22.10 -10.59
N PRO A 374 -10.35 22.61 -10.57
CA PRO A 374 -9.66 22.99 -11.81
C PRO A 374 -9.40 21.81 -12.76
N ASP A 375 -9.33 20.58 -12.22
CA ASP A 375 -9.14 19.37 -13.02
C ASP A 375 -10.41 18.51 -13.12
N HIS A 376 -11.60 19.09 -12.93
CA HIS A 376 -12.86 18.35 -12.98
C HIS A 376 -13.03 17.55 -14.28
N GLU A 377 -12.72 18.15 -15.42
CA GLU A 377 -12.85 17.47 -16.72
C GLU A 377 -11.89 16.28 -16.84
N ASN A 378 -10.65 16.41 -16.38
CA ASN A 378 -9.71 15.27 -16.33
C ASN A 378 -10.28 14.16 -15.46
N ALA A 379 -10.66 14.50 -14.21
CA ALA A 379 -11.21 13.54 -13.26
C ALA A 379 -12.45 12.82 -13.80
N LYS A 380 -13.40 13.56 -14.39
CA LYS A 380 -14.61 13.02 -15.00
C LYS A 380 -14.34 12.08 -16.17
N ASN A 381 -13.32 12.36 -16.99
CA ASN A 381 -12.99 11.55 -18.14
C ASN A 381 -12.26 10.24 -17.78
N GLN A 382 -11.52 10.23 -16.66
CA GLN A 382 -10.63 9.12 -16.33
C GLN A 382 -10.98 8.37 -15.04
N MET A 383 -11.90 8.90 -14.22
CA MET A 383 -12.32 8.30 -12.94
C MET A 383 -13.81 7.93 -12.96
N ARG A 384 -14.15 6.80 -12.32
CA ARG A 384 -15.53 6.31 -12.12
C ARG A 384 -16.14 6.72 -10.78
N GLY A 385 -15.34 7.36 -9.93
CA GLY A 385 -15.69 7.91 -8.63
C GLY A 385 -14.54 8.80 -8.15
N TYR A 386 -14.81 9.73 -7.23
CA TYR A 386 -13.85 10.80 -6.90
C TYR A 386 -13.15 10.62 -5.55
N GLY A 387 -13.35 9.48 -4.90
CA GLY A 387 -12.73 9.12 -3.62
C GLY A 387 -13.46 9.70 -2.40
N GLY A 388 -13.02 9.26 -1.22
CA GLY A 388 -13.59 9.70 0.07
C GLY A 388 -12.82 10.84 0.75
N VAL A 389 -11.77 11.37 0.13
CA VAL A 389 -11.03 12.51 0.71
C VAL A 389 -11.58 13.81 0.14
N VAL A 390 -11.86 14.76 1.03
CA VAL A 390 -12.24 16.14 0.71
C VAL A 390 -11.28 17.05 1.44
N SER A 391 -10.65 17.98 0.71
CA SER A 391 -9.86 19.04 1.32
C SER A 391 -10.60 20.35 1.19
N PHE A 392 -10.58 21.21 2.21
CA PHE A 392 -11.29 22.49 2.18
C PHE A 392 -10.60 23.53 3.04
N GLU A 393 -10.85 24.79 2.73
CA GLU A 393 -10.28 25.94 3.43
C GLU A 393 -11.39 26.66 4.19
N VAL A 394 -11.25 26.77 5.51
CA VAL A 394 -12.20 27.55 6.32
C VAL A 394 -11.92 29.05 6.22
N ASP A 395 -12.92 29.87 6.47
CA ASP A 395 -12.76 31.32 6.65
C ASP A 395 -12.16 31.63 8.03
N GLY A 396 -10.88 31.32 8.21
CA GLY A 396 -10.18 31.56 9.45
C GLY A 396 -8.66 31.43 9.35
N ASP A 397 -7.99 31.80 10.43
CA ASP A 397 -6.56 31.60 10.61
C ASP A 397 -6.22 30.17 11.09
N LEU A 398 -4.93 29.95 11.39
CA LEU A 398 -4.42 28.68 11.91
C LEU A 398 -5.22 28.14 13.10
N TRP A 399 -5.55 29.02 14.07
CA TRP A 399 -6.16 28.63 15.34
C TRP A 399 -7.67 28.51 15.25
N GLN A 400 -8.32 29.33 14.42
CA GLN A 400 -9.73 29.13 14.08
C GLN A 400 -9.91 27.77 13.38
N THR A 401 -9.02 27.44 12.43
CA THR A 401 -9.03 26.13 11.75
C THR A 401 -8.79 24.98 12.73
N ALA A 402 -7.82 25.12 13.64
CA ALA A 402 -7.59 24.14 14.70
C ALA A 402 -8.84 23.98 15.60
N LYS A 403 -9.56 25.07 15.89
CA LYS A 403 -10.79 25.02 16.68
C LYS A 403 -11.88 24.18 16.00
N VAL A 404 -12.04 24.27 14.68
CA VAL A 404 -12.96 23.38 13.93
C VAL A 404 -12.54 21.93 14.12
N ILE A 405 -11.26 21.61 13.90
CA ILE A 405 -10.74 20.24 14.01
C ILE A 405 -10.88 19.68 15.44
N ASP A 406 -10.64 20.49 16.46
CA ASP A 406 -10.76 20.07 17.86
C ASP A 406 -12.23 19.96 18.33
N SER A 407 -13.18 20.52 17.57
CA SER A 407 -14.61 20.55 17.93
C SER A 407 -15.41 19.38 17.36
N VAL A 408 -14.88 18.66 16.37
CA VAL A 408 -15.48 17.42 15.86
C VAL A 408 -15.46 16.32 16.93
N LYS A 409 -16.38 15.37 16.86
CA LYS A 409 -16.55 14.30 17.84
C LYS A 409 -16.44 12.91 17.24
N LEU A 410 -16.64 12.78 15.93
CA LEU A 410 -16.66 11.52 15.22
C LEU A 410 -15.30 11.16 14.58
N PRO A 411 -14.71 11.98 13.69
CA PRO A 411 -13.45 11.63 13.07
C PRO A 411 -12.29 11.72 14.06
N TYR A 412 -11.31 10.85 13.91
CA TYR A 412 -10.06 10.94 14.67
C TYR A 412 -9.13 11.99 14.06
N ILE A 413 -8.49 12.78 14.93
CA ILE A 413 -7.38 13.64 14.53
C ILE A 413 -6.15 12.76 14.31
N ALA A 414 -5.90 12.35 13.07
CA ALA A 414 -4.80 11.45 12.75
C ALA A 414 -4.30 11.65 11.32
N PRO A 415 -3.00 11.38 11.08
CA PRO A 415 -2.53 11.20 9.71
C PRO A 415 -3.17 9.94 9.09
N SER A 416 -3.12 9.85 7.77
CA SER A 416 -3.67 8.76 6.94
C SER A 416 -5.07 9.04 6.37
N LEU A 417 -5.63 8.03 5.69
CA LEU A 417 -6.88 8.05 4.93
C LEU A 417 -7.27 6.63 4.48
N GLY A 418 -8.52 6.46 4.02
CA GLY A 418 -9.00 5.28 3.31
C GLY A 418 -9.47 4.11 4.18
N GLY A 419 -9.44 4.28 5.51
CA GLY A 419 -10.02 3.35 6.48
C GLY A 419 -11.54 3.41 6.56
N VAL A 420 -12.12 2.57 7.42
CA VAL A 420 -13.57 2.56 7.70
C VAL A 420 -13.98 3.67 8.67
N GLU A 421 -13.06 4.13 9.53
CA GLU A 421 -13.24 5.31 10.38
C GLU A 421 -12.85 6.60 9.64
N SER A 422 -13.64 7.65 9.85
CA SER A 422 -13.33 8.99 9.36
C SER A 422 -12.12 9.59 10.08
N LEU A 423 -11.27 10.28 9.34
CA LEU A 423 -10.08 10.98 9.86
C LEU A 423 -10.11 12.44 9.41
N ILE A 424 -9.59 13.33 10.26
CA ILE A 424 -9.46 14.75 9.97
C ILE A 424 -8.07 15.24 10.37
N GLU A 425 -7.49 16.12 9.56
CA GLU A 425 -6.20 16.76 9.91
C GLU A 425 -6.08 18.17 9.36
N GLN A 426 -5.18 18.94 9.96
CA GLN A 426 -4.67 20.20 9.42
C GLN A 426 -3.31 19.92 8.77
N PRO A 427 -3.19 19.90 7.43
CA PRO A 427 -1.93 19.58 6.76
C PRO A 427 -0.75 20.45 7.25
N THR A 428 -1.00 21.73 7.52
CA THR A 428 -0.01 22.64 8.12
C THR A 428 0.64 22.07 9.38
N VAL A 429 -0.16 21.55 10.32
CA VAL A 429 0.31 21.09 11.63
C VAL A 429 0.88 19.68 11.54
N VAL A 430 0.17 18.77 10.88
CA VAL A 430 0.54 17.35 10.86
C VAL A 430 1.76 17.10 9.96
N SER A 431 1.82 17.75 8.80
CA SER A 431 2.76 17.37 7.74
C SER A 431 3.76 18.45 7.36
N TYR A 432 3.58 19.71 7.76
CA TYR A 432 4.43 20.82 7.29
C TYR A 432 4.88 21.78 8.40
N TRP A 433 4.69 21.41 9.67
CA TRP A 433 5.03 22.29 10.80
C TRP A 433 6.50 22.70 10.82
N ASP A 434 7.39 21.75 10.51
CA ASP A 434 8.84 21.93 10.53
C ASP A 434 9.39 22.82 9.39
N GLN A 435 8.58 23.18 8.40
CA GLN A 435 8.99 24.04 7.29
C GLN A 435 8.91 25.53 7.65
N GLY A 436 8.16 25.90 8.70
CA GLY A 436 7.89 27.30 9.05
C GLY A 436 6.94 28.01 8.07
N PRO A 437 6.37 29.18 8.47
CA PRO A 437 5.28 29.81 7.72
C PRO A 437 5.64 30.26 6.29
N GLU A 438 6.84 30.84 6.11
CA GLU A 438 7.27 31.35 4.80
C GLU A 438 7.41 30.22 3.77
N GLN A 439 8.04 29.11 4.16
CA GLN A 439 8.22 27.98 3.24
C GLN A 439 6.90 27.29 2.94
N ARG A 440 6.01 27.13 3.93
CA ARG A 440 4.65 26.61 3.71
C ARG A 440 3.89 27.42 2.67
N ALA A 441 3.92 28.75 2.79
CA ALA A 441 3.28 29.65 1.83
C ALA A 441 3.87 29.48 0.42
N LYS A 442 5.20 29.33 0.27
CA LYS A 442 5.86 29.09 -1.02
C LYS A 442 5.44 27.79 -1.71
N ILE A 443 5.13 26.75 -0.93
CA ILE A 443 4.63 25.47 -1.45
C ILE A 443 3.09 25.40 -1.43
N GLY A 444 2.43 26.54 -1.24
CA GLY A 444 0.97 26.66 -1.30
C GLY A 444 0.23 26.09 -0.10
N ILE A 445 0.87 25.60 0.96
CA ILE A 445 0.19 25.04 2.13
C ILE A 445 -0.39 26.17 2.99
N LYS A 446 -1.72 26.19 3.09
CA LYS A 446 -2.45 27.22 3.83
C LYS A 446 -2.77 26.76 5.25
N ASP A 447 -2.63 27.68 6.20
CA ASP A 447 -2.98 27.44 7.60
C ASP A 447 -4.49 27.18 7.80
N SER A 448 -5.33 27.60 6.84
CA SER A 448 -6.78 27.35 6.81
C SER A 448 -7.20 26.00 6.24
N LEU A 449 -6.26 25.21 5.71
CA LEU A 449 -6.55 23.95 5.02
C LEU A 449 -6.87 22.83 6.02
N ILE A 450 -7.98 22.13 5.78
CA ILE A 450 -8.38 20.91 6.45
C ILE A 450 -8.44 19.80 5.39
N ARG A 451 -7.94 18.61 5.74
CA ARG A 451 -8.17 17.39 4.96
C ARG A 451 -9.08 16.47 5.78
N TYR A 452 -10.19 16.08 5.19
CA TYR A 452 -11.15 15.15 5.77
C TYR A 452 -11.20 13.88 4.92
N ALA A 453 -10.88 12.74 5.52
CA ALA A 453 -11.01 11.44 4.88
C ALA A 453 -12.28 10.76 5.43
N CYS A 454 -13.32 10.68 4.59
CA CYS A 454 -14.57 10.02 4.93
C CYS A 454 -14.35 8.51 5.10
N GLY A 455 -14.83 7.98 6.22
CA GLY A 455 -15.02 6.56 6.45
C GLY A 455 -16.33 6.08 5.82
N ILE A 456 -16.89 5.01 6.41
CA ILE A 456 -18.14 4.38 5.95
C ILE A 456 -19.30 4.61 6.91
N GLU A 457 -19.19 5.57 7.83
CA GLU A 457 -20.28 6.02 8.70
C GLU A 457 -21.45 6.56 7.87
N ASN A 458 -22.62 6.73 8.51
CA ASN A 458 -23.75 7.37 7.85
C ASN A 458 -23.39 8.83 7.55
N PHE A 459 -23.77 9.29 6.36
CA PHE A 459 -23.46 10.64 5.95
C PHE A 459 -24.07 11.70 6.88
N GLU A 460 -25.28 11.46 7.37
CA GLU A 460 -25.99 12.39 8.24
C GLU A 460 -25.20 12.65 9.52
N ASP A 461 -24.63 11.61 10.14
CA ASP A 461 -23.78 11.72 11.33
C ASP A 461 -22.48 12.49 11.03
N LEU A 462 -21.85 12.23 9.87
CA LEU A 462 -20.64 12.93 9.43
C LEU A 462 -20.88 14.44 9.24
N TRP A 463 -21.99 14.79 8.58
CA TRP A 463 -22.33 16.17 8.30
C TRP A 463 -22.77 16.92 9.55
N GLU A 464 -23.61 16.32 10.41
CA GLU A 464 -24.05 16.95 11.66
C GLU A 464 -22.85 17.29 12.57
N ASP A 465 -21.88 16.37 12.67
CA ASP A 465 -20.67 16.58 13.48
C ASP A 465 -19.74 17.66 12.89
N LEU A 466 -19.50 17.66 11.58
CA LEU A 466 -18.65 18.68 10.96
C LEU A 466 -19.34 20.04 10.90
N SER A 467 -20.65 20.09 10.63
CA SER A 467 -21.41 21.34 10.59
C SER A 467 -21.41 22.04 11.95
N GLN A 468 -21.65 21.32 13.05
CA GLN A 468 -21.58 21.95 14.38
C GLN A 468 -20.17 22.44 14.73
N ALA A 469 -19.13 21.75 14.25
CA ALA A 469 -17.75 22.19 14.44
C ALA A 469 -17.44 23.48 13.63
N LEU A 470 -17.96 23.60 12.41
CA LEU A 470 -17.84 24.80 11.57
C LEU A 470 -18.56 26.02 12.18
N ASP A 471 -19.65 25.82 12.92
CA ASP A 471 -20.36 26.91 13.62
C ASP A 471 -19.56 27.52 14.78
N THR A 472 -18.44 26.92 15.16
CA THR A 472 -17.58 27.43 16.24
C THR A 472 -16.66 28.58 15.82
N VAL A 473 -16.54 28.86 14.51
CA VAL A 473 -15.63 29.88 13.94
C VAL A 473 -16.37 31.01 13.23
#